data_AF-A0A7X7LG01-F1
#
_entry.id   AF-A0A7X7LG01-F1
#
_cell.length_a   1.000
_cell.length_b   1.000
_cell.length_c   1.000
_cell.angle_alpha   90.00
_cell.angle_beta   90.00
_cell.angle_gamma   90.00
#
_symmetry.space_group_name_H-M   'P 1'
#
loop_
_entity.id
_entity.type
_entity.pdbx_description
1 polymer ?
#
loop_
_entity_poly.entity_id
_entity_poly.type
_entity_poly.pdbx_seq_one_letter_code
_entity_poly.pdbx_strand_id
1 'polypeptide(L)'
;MWYDRIVKAISDIHTDVLFVIDPVNMLDYPDIQSSLGGIYDIVPYQNELVLRRVLRKLDHKTIIKFMEDSQIPYDLYSSRPTLNINSLEVFPLINSDVLSKVPLDQYQRIFKKYEDEK
;
A
#
# COMPACT_ATOMS: atom_id res chain seq x y z
N MET A 1 -9.73 4.85 -12.20
CA MET A 1 -9.14 5.88 -11.32
C MET A 1 -7.73 5.47 -10.97
N TRP A 2 -6.89 6.38 -10.47
CA TRP A 2 -5.47 6.04 -10.23
C TRP A 2 -5.32 4.94 -9.18
N TYR A 3 -6.14 5.01 -8.13
CA TYR A 3 -6.10 4.11 -6.98
C TYR A 3 -6.60 2.68 -7.29
N ASP A 4 -7.36 2.49 -8.38
CA ASP A 4 -7.84 1.15 -8.79
C ASP A 4 -6.68 0.21 -9.09
N ARG A 5 -5.55 0.74 -9.59
CA ARG A 5 -4.34 -0.05 -9.84
C ARG A 5 -3.76 -0.64 -8.55
N ILE A 6 -3.74 0.16 -7.48
CA ILE A 6 -3.25 -0.25 -6.16
C ILE A 6 -4.20 -1.28 -5.55
N VAL A 7 -5.51 -1.00 -5.57
CA VAL A 7 -6.53 -1.93 -5.04
C VAL A 7 -6.45 -3.27 -5.75
N LYS A 8 -6.27 -3.27 -7.08
CA LYS A 8 -6.10 -4.49 -7.86
C LYS A 8 -4.81 -5.22 -7.50
N ALA A 9 -3.67 -4.53 -7.42
CA ALA A 9 -2.39 -5.13 -7.05
C ALA A 9 -2.45 -5.82 -5.69
N ILE A 10 -3.12 -5.22 -4.71
CA ILE A 10 -3.37 -5.83 -3.39
C ILE A 10 -4.29 -7.04 -3.50
N SER A 11 -5.38 -6.92 -4.24
CA SER A 11 -6.41 -7.98 -4.35
C SER A 11 -5.92 -9.23 -5.08
N ASP A 12 -5.01 -9.07 -6.04
CA ASP A 12 -4.40 -10.16 -6.81
C ASP A 12 -3.45 -11.01 -5.94
N ILE A 13 -2.93 -10.45 -4.83
CA ILE A 13 -2.11 -11.17 -3.86
C ILE A 13 -3.07 -11.88 -2.89
N HIS A 14 -3.56 -13.05 -3.29
CA HIS A 14 -4.48 -13.87 -2.50
C HIS A 14 -3.81 -14.46 -1.23
N THR A 15 -3.62 -13.62 -0.22
CA THR A 15 -3.02 -13.96 1.07
C THR A 15 -3.87 -13.47 2.24
N ASP A 16 -3.76 -14.14 3.38
CA ASP A 16 -4.38 -13.70 4.63
C ASP A 16 -3.58 -12.59 5.30
N VAL A 17 -2.26 -12.52 5.05
CA VAL A 17 -1.40 -11.46 5.57
C VAL A 17 -0.58 -10.89 4.43
N LEU A 18 -0.74 -9.59 4.21
CA LEU A 18 0.05 -8.84 3.24
C LEU A 18 0.86 -7.77 3.95
N PHE A 19 2.14 -7.71 3.68
CA PHE A 19 2.96 -6.58 4.08
C PHE A 19 2.96 -5.54 2.96
N VAL A 20 2.72 -4.30 3.32
CA VAL A 20 2.71 -3.19 2.36
C VAL A 20 3.69 -2.13 2.83
N ILE A 21 4.63 -1.77 1.97
CA ILE A 21 5.52 -0.63 2.18
C ILE A 21 4.88 0.55 1.45
N ASP A 22 4.51 1.59 2.20
CA ASP A 22 3.80 2.77 1.71
C ASP A 22 4.40 4.05 2.32
N PRO A 23 5.54 4.53 1.78
CA PRO A 23 6.27 5.67 2.34
C PRO A 23 5.52 7.00 2.21
N VAL A 24 4.52 7.06 1.33
CA VAL A 24 3.78 8.29 0.98
C VAL A 24 2.32 8.26 1.43
N ASN A 25 1.93 7.26 2.23
CA ASN A 25 0.58 7.11 2.77
C ASN A 25 -0.52 7.03 1.69
N MET A 26 -0.22 6.42 0.53
CA MET A 26 -1.23 6.17 -0.50
C MET A 26 -2.40 5.33 0.03
N LEU A 27 -2.13 4.33 0.88
CA LEU A 27 -3.18 3.51 1.50
C LEU A 27 -4.15 4.31 2.35
N ASP A 28 -3.75 5.47 2.89
CA ASP A 28 -4.62 6.30 3.73
C ASP A 28 -5.65 7.08 2.90
N TYR A 29 -5.58 7.00 1.56
CA TYR A 29 -6.55 7.61 0.69
C TYR A 29 -7.96 7.02 0.94
N PRO A 30 -8.99 7.86 1.17
CA PRO A 30 -10.31 7.38 1.61
C PRO A 30 -10.95 6.32 0.68
N ASP A 31 -10.76 6.45 -0.63
CA ASP A 31 -11.32 5.51 -1.59
C ASP A 31 -10.60 4.14 -1.55
N ILE A 32 -9.31 4.12 -1.21
CA ILE A 32 -8.55 2.87 -1.02
C ILE A 32 -9.00 2.19 0.28
N GLN A 33 -9.09 2.95 1.37
CA GLN A 33 -9.60 2.45 2.65
C GLN A 33 -11.00 1.86 2.51
N SER A 34 -11.89 2.54 1.78
CA SER A 34 -13.26 2.06 1.55
C SER A 34 -13.30 0.80 0.69
N SER A 35 -12.42 0.71 -0.32
CA SER A 35 -12.36 -0.45 -1.22
C SER A 35 -11.77 -1.69 -0.54
N LEU A 36 -10.78 -1.50 0.34
CA LEU A 36 -10.08 -2.61 1.01
C LEU A 36 -10.70 -2.97 2.36
N GLY A 37 -11.28 -2.02 3.09
CA GLY A 37 -11.76 -2.20 4.47
C GLY A 37 -12.90 -3.22 4.62
N GLY A 38 -13.58 -3.59 3.53
CA GLY A 38 -14.55 -4.69 3.53
C GLY A 38 -13.91 -6.09 3.49
N ILE A 39 -12.62 -6.18 3.19
CA ILE A 39 -11.89 -7.44 2.93
C ILE A 39 -10.70 -7.59 3.88
N TYR A 40 -9.98 -6.50 4.13
CA TYR A 40 -8.75 -6.46 4.91
C TYR A 40 -8.86 -5.48 6.08
N ASP A 41 -8.34 -5.91 7.23
CA ASP A 41 -7.99 -5.01 8.32
C ASP A 41 -6.65 -4.35 8.00
N ILE A 42 -6.63 -3.02 7.85
CA ILE A 42 -5.39 -2.26 7.60
C ILE A 42 -4.82 -1.79 8.93
N VAL A 43 -3.65 -2.28 9.28
CA VAL A 43 -2.99 -1.99 10.56
C VAL A 43 -1.63 -1.32 10.31
N PRO A 44 -1.38 -0.11 10.83
CA PRO A 44 -0.08 0.51 10.73
C PRO A 44 0.93 -0.21 11.64
N TYR A 45 2.15 -0.40 11.14
CA TYR A 45 3.27 -0.89 11.93
C TYR A 45 3.62 0.11 13.04
N GLN A 46 3.88 -0.42 14.23
CA GLN A 46 4.29 0.38 15.39
C GLN A 46 5.67 -0.07 15.89
N ASN A 47 5.80 -1.37 16.18
CA ASN A 47 7.03 -2.01 16.60
C ASN A 47 6.90 -3.52 16.43
N GLU A 48 8.02 -4.23 16.51
CA GLU A 48 8.09 -5.67 16.29
C GLU A 48 7.25 -6.48 17.30
N LEU A 49 7.20 -6.07 18.57
CA LEU A 49 6.41 -6.78 19.59
C LEU A 49 4.91 -6.74 19.28
N VAL A 50 4.41 -5.57 18.88
CA VAL A 50 3.01 -5.39 18.46
C VAL A 50 2.74 -6.18 17.18
N LEU A 51 3.64 -6.12 16.19
CA LEU A 51 3.54 -6.89 14.95
C LEU A 51 3.39 -8.38 15.23
N ARG A 52 4.30 -8.96 16.02
CA ARG A 52 4.25 -10.40 16.37
C ARG A 52 2.99 -10.76 17.14
N ARG A 53 2.42 -9.85 17.94
CA ARG A 53 1.14 -10.06 18.62
C ARG A 53 -0.03 -10.07 17.64
N VAL A 54 -0.08 -9.13 16.69
CA VAL A 54 -1.10 -9.08 15.64
C VAL A 54 -1.05 -10.36 14.82
N LEU A 55 0.14 -10.76 14.35
CA LEU A 55 0.33 -11.97 13.55
C LEU A 55 -0.10 -13.27 14.25
N ARG A 56 -0.12 -13.30 15.58
CA ARG A 56 -0.59 -14.46 16.36
C ARG A 56 -2.10 -14.49 16.59
N LYS A 57 -2.79 -13.36 16.39
CA LYS A 57 -4.23 -13.17 16.68
C LYS A 57 -5.00 -12.77 15.42
N LEU A 58 -4.61 -13.32 14.28
CA LEU A 58 -5.26 -13.01 13.01
C LEU A 58 -6.56 -13.81 12.90
N ASP A 59 -7.68 -13.11 12.98
CA ASP A 59 -9.02 -13.67 12.74
C ASP A 59 -9.56 -13.27 11.35
N HIS A 60 -8.96 -12.26 10.71
CA HIS A 60 -9.32 -11.72 9.40
C HIS A 60 -8.10 -11.50 8.53
N LYS A 61 -8.31 -11.28 7.23
CA LYS A 61 -7.22 -10.89 6.34
C LYS A 61 -6.70 -9.53 6.77
N THR A 62 -5.38 -9.37 6.83
CA THR A 62 -4.75 -8.17 7.38
C THR A 62 -3.66 -7.64 6.46
N ILE A 63 -3.69 -6.34 6.25
CA ILE A 63 -2.60 -5.58 5.63
C ILE A 63 -1.83 -4.92 6.76
N ILE A 64 -0.53 -5.23 6.88
CA ILE A 64 0.36 -4.48 7.75
C ILE A 64 1.07 -3.43 6.91
N LYS A 65 0.81 -2.16 7.23
CA LYS A 65 1.41 -1.01 6.55
C LYS A 65 2.72 -0.60 7.23
N PHE A 66 3.80 -0.58 6.48
CA PHE A 66 5.13 -0.12 6.86
C PHE A 66 5.46 1.16 6.10
N MET A 67 6.26 2.04 6.69
CA MET A 67 6.77 3.24 6.00
C MET A 67 8.06 2.95 5.25
N GLU A 68 8.84 1.99 5.74
CA GLU A 68 10.14 1.62 5.20
C GLU A 68 10.29 0.09 5.19
N ASP A 69 11.06 -0.44 4.24
CA ASP A 69 11.40 -1.87 4.16
C ASP A 69 12.18 -2.36 5.38
N SER A 70 13.08 -1.50 5.90
CA SER A 70 13.92 -1.70 7.08
C SER A 70 13.14 -2.04 8.35
N GLN A 71 11.85 -1.68 8.39
CA GLN A 71 10.96 -1.94 9.51
C GLN A 71 10.48 -3.39 9.57
N ILE A 72 10.59 -4.14 8.47
CA ILE A 72 10.13 -5.52 8.37
C ILE A 72 11.24 -6.44 8.88
N PRO A 73 11.01 -7.22 9.96
CA PRO A 73 11.96 -8.21 10.42
C PRO A 73 12.31 -9.20 9.31
N TYR A 74 13.60 -9.52 9.15
CA TYR A 74 14.11 -10.33 8.04
C TYR A 74 13.45 -11.73 7.94
N ASP A 75 13.14 -12.35 9.07
CA ASP A 75 12.43 -13.63 9.14
C ASP A 75 11.02 -13.53 8.54
N LEU A 76 10.36 -12.39 8.72
CA LEU A 76 9.03 -12.14 8.19
C LEU A 76 9.07 -11.67 6.74
N TYR A 77 10.06 -10.84 6.36
CA TYR A 77 10.23 -10.37 4.99
C TYR A 77 10.42 -11.52 3.99
N SER A 78 11.18 -12.54 4.40
CA SER A 78 11.43 -13.73 3.56
C SER A 78 10.27 -14.73 3.51
N SER A 79 9.34 -14.68 4.47
CA SER A 79 8.25 -15.65 4.61
C SER A 79 6.86 -15.11 4.29
N ARG A 80 6.73 -13.78 4.08
CA ARG A 80 5.45 -13.12 3.83
C ARG A 80 5.48 -12.37 2.50
N PRO A 81 4.37 -12.40 1.74
CA PRO A 81 4.25 -11.56 0.56
C PRO A 81 4.33 -10.09 0.97
N THR A 82 5.17 -9.35 0.27
CA THR A 82 5.40 -7.92 0.49
C THR A 82 5.17 -7.17 -0.81
N LEU A 83 4.37 -6.11 -0.76
CA LEU A 83 4.08 -5.20 -1.87
C LEU A 83 4.67 -3.83 -1.53
N ASN A 84 5.33 -3.19 -2.50
CA ASN A 84 5.83 -1.82 -2.35
C ASN A 84 4.95 -0.89 -3.18
N ILE A 85 4.10 -0.13 -2.49
CA ILE A 85 3.23 0.85 -3.14
C ILE A 85 4.04 2.13 -3.34
N ASN A 86 4.25 2.46 -4.60
CA ASN A 86 4.89 3.70 -4.97
C ASN A 86 4.16 4.36 -6.14
N SER A 87 4.49 5.62 -6.39
CA SER A 87 3.89 6.40 -7.46
C SER A 87 4.22 5.88 -8.86
N LEU A 88 5.27 5.07 -9.03
CA LEU A 88 5.67 4.51 -10.33
C LEU A 88 4.74 3.39 -10.80
N GLU A 89 4.04 2.69 -9.90
CA GLU A 89 3.02 1.70 -10.29
C GLU A 89 1.84 2.37 -11.03
N VAL A 90 1.57 3.62 -10.69
CA VAL A 90 0.49 4.42 -11.27
C VAL A 90 1.00 5.29 -12.42
N PHE A 91 2.15 5.94 -12.22
CA PHE A 91 2.75 6.93 -13.12
C PHE A 91 4.19 6.54 -13.50
N PRO A 92 4.39 5.46 -14.28
CA PRO A 92 5.73 4.91 -14.54
C PRO A 92 6.66 5.86 -15.29
N LEU A 93 6.11 6.85 -16.01
CA LEU A 93 6.89 7.83 -16.79
C LEU A 93 7.09 9.16 -16.06
N ILE A 94 6.51 9.35 -14.88
CA ILE A 94 6.65 10.58 -14.11
C ILE A 94 7.69 10.35 -13.01
N ASN A 95 8.60 11.31 -12.85
CA ASN A 95 9.59 11.26 -11.79
C ASN A 95 8.92 11.22 -10.40
N SER A 96 9.23 10.19 -9.61
CA SER A 96 8.66 9.95 -8.28
C SER A 96 8.94 11.06 -7.28
N ASP A 97 10.10 11.73 -7.37
CA ASP A 97 10.49 12.85 -6.48
C ASP A 97 9.69 14.12 -6.75
N VAL A 98 9.16 14.25 -7.96
CA VAL A 98 8.25 15.34 -8.31
C VAL A 98 6.86 15.01 -7.79
N LEU A 99 6.39 13.78 -8.00
CA LEU A 99 5.09 13.32 -7.53
C LEU A 99 4.96 13.30 -6.00
N SER A 100 6.03 12.98 -5.27
CA SER A 100 6.02 12.98 -3.79
C SER A 100 5.78 14.35 -3.17
N LYS A 101 6.04 15.44 -3.92
CA LYS A 101 5.76 16.82 -3.52
C LYS A 101 4.33 17.25 -3.81
N VAL A 102 3.59 16.46 -4.57
CA VAL A 102 2.22 16.75 -4.96
C VAL A 102 1.26 16.11 -3.94
N PRO A 103 0.28 16.87 -3.42
CA PRO A 103 -0.78 16.32 -2.58
C PRO A 103 -1.58 15.20 -3.28
N LEU A 104 -1.92 14.13 -2.55
CA LEU A 104 -2.65 12.97 -3.09
C LEU A 104 -4.03 13.33 -3.69
N ASP A 105 -4.70 14.39 -3.21
CA ASP A 105 -5.95 14.88 -3.78
C ASP A 105 -5.80 15.35 -5.24
N GLN A 106 -4.60 15.76 -5.65
CA GLN A 106 -4.31 16.16 -7.03
C GLN A 106 -4.01 14.97 -7.95
N TYR A 107 -3.75 13.78 -7.41
CA TYR A 107 -3.33 12.62 -8.21
C TYR A 107 -4.38 12.21 -9.23
N GLN A 108 -5.67 12.31 -8.91
CA GLN A 108 -6.73 11.99 -9.87
C GLN A 108 -6.76 12.94 -11.07
N ARG A 109 -6.42 14.22 -10.88
CA ARG A 109 -6.30 15.18 -11.98
C ARG A 109 -5.09 14.87 -12.86
N ILE A 110 -3.97 14.53 -12.24
CA ILE A 110 -2.74 14.14 -12.95
C ILE A 110 -2.98 12.85 -13.73
N PHE A 111 -3.65 11.87 -13.12
CA PHE A 111 -3.96 10.58 -13.74
C PHE A 111 -4.83 10.70 -15.00
N LYS A 112 -5.85 11.56 -14.97
CA LYS A 112 -6.67 11.82 -16.17
C LYS A 112 -5.81 12.33 -17.33
N LYS A 113 -5.00 13.36 -17.09
CA LYS A 113 -4.09 13.89 -18.12
C LYS A 113 -3.06 12.87 -18.58
N TYR A 114 -2.52 12.10 -17.64
CA TYR A 114 -1.51 11.09 -17.92
C TYR A 114 -2.05 9.98 -18.83
N GLU A 115 -3.29 9.53 -18.62
CA GLU A 115 -3.91 8.53 -19.49
C GLU A 115 -4.37 9.11 -20.83
N ASP A 116 -4.68 10.42 -20.91
CA ASP A 116 -5.01 11.10 -22.17
C ASP A 116 -3.78 11.29 -23.08
N GLU A 117 -2.58 11.42 -22.50
CA GLU A 117 -1.31 11.63 -23.21
C GLU A 117 -0.52 10.33 -23.48
N LYS A 118 -1.06 9.17 -23.06
CA LYS A 118 -0.45 7.85 -23.23
C LYS A 118 -0.87 7.18 -24.55
#